data_AF-A0A960Q3Q9-F1
#
_entry.id   AF-A0A960Q3Q9-F1
#
_cell.length_a   1.000
_cell.length_b   1.000
_cell.length_c   1.000
_cell.angle_alpha   90.00
_cell.angle_beta   90.00
_cell.angle_gamma   90.00
#
_symmetry.space_group_name_H-M   'P 1'
#
loop_
_entity.id
_entity.type
_entity.pdbx_description
1 polymer ?
#
loop_
_entity_poly.entity_id
_entity_poly.type
_entity_poly.pdbx_seq_one_letter_code
_entity_poly.pdbx_strand_id
1 'polypeptide(L)'
;MAHKTISQCITAGLLLLLLALTAGAARLKEISEFRGAEELDLLGYGIVVGLDGTGDGSKSQFTMQALANMLERFGLSVDPAQLKPKNVAAVMVTAKLPAFARAGEHLDLTLSSMGDAKSLMGGTLLMTPLTDAEGQIAWANGQGPISIGGFNFEAGGSSIRKNYTLVGRVPEGGIVLRDRLGGLTRNGELTISLRDQDFTNARRVQDAVNTAFGEELAAALNGSQIRVTLPAGVLAEQQVVEMVSVIENLEIDVDLRARVVINERTGTVVVGRNVRLSPVAVAHGNLSVVIKSDQQSSQPAPFSLGNTAQNTNQDISVTADEARLVVLDDMIDVNGVARALNSLGVSPRDIISIFQLLKAAGALQADLVIV
;
A
#
# COMPACT_ATOMS: atom_id res chain seq x y z
N MET A 1 2.61 60.37 7.14
CA MET A 1 1.78 59.22 6.69
C MET A 1 2.54 58.24 5.79
N ALA A 2 3.47 58.67 4.92
CA ALA A 2 4.18 57.81 3.97
C ALA A 2 5.11 56.72 4.59
N HIS A 3 5.70 56.94 5.77
CA HIS A 3 6.56 55.92 6.41
C HIS A 3 5.80 54.72 6.98
N LYS A 4 4.52 54.90 7.35
CA LYS A 4 3.68 53.83 7.91
C LYS A 4 3.25 52.83 6.85
N THR A 5 2.96 53.31 5.63
CA THR A 5 2.57 52.47 4.50
C THR A 5 3.73 51.64 3.96
N ILE A 6 4.96 52.17 3.93
CA ILE A 6 6.16 51.41 3.51
C ILE A 6 6.47 50.27 4.49
N SER A 7 6.42 50.55 5.80
CA SER A 7 6.64 49.52 6.82
C SER A 7 5.57 48.42 6.80
N GLN A 8 4.31 48.77 6.50
CA GLN A 8 3.22 47.80 6.32
C GLN A 8 3.38 46.94 5.06
N CYS A 9 3.88 47.50 3.95
CA CYS A 9 4.17 46.72 2.74
C CYS A 9 5.34 45.74 2.94
N ILE A 10 6.38 46.15 3.67
CA ILE A 10 7.54 45.28 3.95
C ILE A 10 7.15 44.13 4.89
N THR A 11 6.34 44.40 5.93
CA THR A 11 5.85 43.36 6.84
C THR A 11 4.86 42.42 6.16
N ALA A 12 3.98 42.93 5.29
CA ALA A 12 3.09 42.09 4.48
C ALA A 12 3.87 41.21 3.49
N GLY A 13 4.91 41.75 2.84
CA GLY A 13 5.78 40.98 1.94
C GLY A 13 6.57 39.89 2.65
N LEU A 14 7.08 40.17 3.86
CA LEU A 14 7.79 39.18 4.68
C LEU A 14 6.84 38.06 5.15
N LEU A 15 5.61 38.40 5.55
CA LEU A 15 4.61 37.42 5.97
C LEU A 15 4.13 36.53 4.80
N LEU A 16 4.03 37.09 3.58
CA LEU A 16 3.72 36.30 2.38
C LEU A 16 4.86 35.34 2.01
N LEU A 17 6.10 35.73 2.25
CA LEU A 17 7.28 34.88 2.02
C LEU A 17 7.33 33.72 3.03
N LEU A 18 6.93 33.97 4.28
CA LEU A 18 6.86 32.95 5.35
C LEU A 18 5.74 31.92 5.13
N LEU A 19 4.66 32.28 4.44
CA LEU A 19 3.55 31.38 4.11
C LEU A 19 3.81 30.50 2.88
N ALA A 20 4.84 30.79 2.08
CA ALA A 20 5.17 30.03 0.87
C ALA A 20 6.03 28.78 1.11
N LEU A 21 6.44 28.51 2.36
CA LEU A 21 7.44 27.49 2.69
C LEU A 21 6.88 26.11 3.09
N THR A 22 5.57 25.89 3.04
CA THR A 22 5.00 24.55 3.30
C THR A 22 4.87 23.76 1.99
N ALA A 23 5.98 23.55 1.29
CA ALA A 23 6.08 22.50 0.30
C ALA A 23 6.27 21.17 1.08
N GLY A 24 5.27 20.29 1.02
CA GLY A 24 5.26 19.04 1.79
C GLY A 24 6.34 18.08 1.30
N ALA A 25 7.55 18.19 1.86
CA ALA A 25 8.61 17.23 1.66
C ALA A 25 8.26 15.93 2.40
N ALA A 26 8.45 14.79 1.74
CA ALA A 26 8.33 13.49 2.37
C ALA A 26 9.69 13.07 2.91
N ARG A 27 9.72 12.37 4.05
CA ARG A 27 10.99 11.81 4.53
C ARG A 27 11.37 10.61 3.67
N LEU A 28 12.68 10.41 3.46
CA LEU A 28 13.15 9.33 2.60
C LEU A 28 12.68 7.93 3.06
N LYS A 29 12.55 7.71 4.38
CA LYS A 29 11.98 6.46 4.94
C LYS A 29 10.50 6.20 4.60
N GLU A 30 9.76 7.22 4.19
CA GLU A 30 8.35 7.09 3.79
C GLU A 30 8.21 6.62 2.34
N ILE A 31 9.24 6.84 1.51
CA ILE A 31 9.21 6.59 0.06
C ILE A 31 10.22 5.55 -0.41
N SER A 32 11.09 5.06 0.46
CA SER A 32 12.13 4.10 0.12
C SER A 32 12.41 3.10 1.22
N GLU A 33 13.17 2.06 0.88
CA GLU A 33 13.65 1.01 1.76
C GLU A 33 15.13 0.74 1.47
N PHE A 34 15.90 0.35 2.49
CA PHE A 34 17.28 -0.08 2.29
C PHE A 34 17.32 -1.56 1.93
N ARG A 35 18.02 -1.89 0.85
CA ARG A 35 18.25 -3.30 0.50
C ARG A 35 19.02 -3.99 1.62
N GLY A 36 18.61 -5.21 1.93
CA GLY A 36 19.18 -6.00 3.02
C GLY A 36 18.58 -5.71 4.39
N ALA A 37 17.68 -4.73 4.51
CA ALA A 37 16.84 -4.49 5.69
C ALA A 37 15.41 -5.09 5.55
N GLU A 38 15.16 -5.87 4.50
CA GLU A 38 13.86 -6.45 4.17
C GLU A 38 13.48 -7.63 5.08
N GLU A 39 12.20 -7.76 5.40
CA GLU A 39 11.65 -8.96 6.06
C GLU A 39 11.76 -10.18 5.13
N LEU A 40 12.01 -11.36 5.70
CA LEU A 40 11.96 -12.63 4.98
C LEU A 40 10.69 -13.37 5.38
N ASP A 41 9.86 -13.74 4.40
CA ASP A 41 8.68 -14.55 4.66
C ASP A 41 9.10 -16.00 4.93
N LEU A 42 8.62 -16.53 6.05
CA LEU A 42 8.83 -17.90 6.46
C LEU A 42 7.54 -18.71 6.33
N LEU A 43 7.70 -19.96 5.92
CA LEU A 43 6.64 -20.92 5.68
C LEU A 43 6.95 -22.22 6.41
N GLY A 44 5.95 -22.86 6.99
CA GLY A 44 6.12 -24.21 7.54
C GLY A 44 4.81 -24.97 7.61
N TYR A 45 4.90 -26.27 7.42
CA TYR A 45 3.75 -27.17 7.48
C TYR A 45 3.64 -27.76 8.88
N GLY A 46 2.57 -27.41 9.58
CA GLY A 46 2.38 -27.72 10.99
C GLY A 46 1.18 -28.60 11.27
N ILE A 47 1.15 -29.13 12.50
CA ILE A 47 0.04 -29.90 13.03
C ILE A 47 -0.49 -29.20 14.27
N VAL A 48 -1.79 -28.96 14.31
CA VAL A 48 -2.51 -28.45 15.47
C VAL A 48 -3.20 -29.61 16.16
N VAL A 49 -3.10 -29.69 17.48
CA VAL A 49 -3.75 -30.72 18.31
C VAL A 49 -4.62 -30.08 19.39
N GLY A 50 -5.47 -30.89 20.04
CA GLY A 50 -6.32 -30.41 21.14
C GLY A 50 -7.61 -29.74 20.67
N LEU A 51 -7.98 -29.93 19.40
CA LEU A 51 -9.26 -29.46 18.86
C LEU A 51 -10.41 -30.32 19.40
N ASP A 52 -11.52 -29.72 19.79
CA ASP A 52 -12.69 -30.41 20.37
C ASP A 52 -13.61 -30.99 19.28
N GLY A 53 -13.11 -31.98 18.54
CA GLY A 53 -13.85 -32.60 17.43
C GLY A 53 -14.02 -31.71 16.19
N THR A 54 -13.34 -30.55 16.16
CA THR A 54 -13.37 -29.57 15.05
C THR A 54 -12.17 -29.67 14.12
N GLY A 55 -11.28 -30.64 14.31
CA GLY A 55 -10.16 -30.92 13.42
C GLY A 55 -10.57 -31.53 12.09
N ASP A 56 -9.59 -31.97 11.31
CA ASP A 56 -9.79 -32.52 9.98
C ASP A 56 -10.56 -33.85 10.02
N GLY A 57 -11.29 -34.12 8.95
CA GLY A 57 -12.00 -35.36 8.72
C GLY A 57 -11.06 -36.49 8.29
N SER A 58 -11.54 -37.74 8.40
CA SER A 58 -10.83 -38.93 7.92
C SER A 58 -10.59 -38.99 6.41
N LYS A 59 -11.09 -38.01 5.64
CA LYS A 59 -10.82 -37.87 4.21
C LYS A 59 -9.57 -37.02 3.94
N SER A 60 -9.06 -36.28 4.93
CA SER A 60 -7.83 -35.51 4.81
C SER A 60 -6.61 -36.41 4.89
N GLN A 61 -6.20 -36.97 3.74
CA GLN A 61 -5.07 -37.90 3.67
C GLN A 61 -3.74 -37.25 4.12
N PHE A 62 -3.55 -35.97 3.85
CA PHE A 62 -2.34 -35.25 4.24
C PHE A 62 -2.23 -35.05 5.75
N THR A 63 -3.33 -34.80 6.46
CA THR A 63 -3.33 -34.67 7.93
C THR A 63 -3.00 -36.00 8.59
N MET A 64 -3.56 -37.10 8.09
CA MET A 64 -3.27 -38.44 8.59
C MET A 64 -1.80 -38.83 8.35
N GLN A 65 -1.28 -38.58 7.14
CA GLN A 65 0.12 -38.84 6.83
C GLN A 65 1.07 -37.99 7.68
N ALA A 66 0.75 -36.71 7.87
CA ALA A 66 1.55 -35.82 8.69
C ALA A 66 1.62 -36.28 10.15
N LEU A 67 0.46 -36.66 10.71
CA LEU A 67 0.38 -37.18 12.07
C LEU A 67 1.15 -38.50 12.21
N ALA A 68 1.03 -39.41 11.23
CA ALA A 68 1.78 -40.67 11.22
C ALA A 68 3.30 -40.42 11.17
N ASN A 69 3.77 -39.57 10.24
CA ASN A 69 5.19 -39.21 10.13
C ASN A 69 5.72 -38.58 11.42
N MET A 70 4.89 -37.78 12.11
CA MET A 70 5.26 -37.18 13.40
C MET A 70 5.38 -38.25 14.49
N LEU A 71 4.42 -39.16 14.59
CA LEU A 71 4.46 -40.27 15.56
C LEU A 71 5.64 -41.21 15.30
N GLU A 72 5.98 -41.46 14.03
CA GLU A 72 7.15 -42.26 13.65
C GLU A 72 8.47 -41.63 14.12
N ARG A 73 8.59 -40.29 14.12
CA ARG A 73 9.77 -39.60 14.69
C ARG A 73 9.92 -39.82 16.20
N PHE A 74 8.84 -40.18 16.89
CA PHE A 74 8.85 -40.59 18.30
C PHE A 74 8.97 -42.11 18.48
N GLY A 75 9.23 -42.86 17.41
CA GLY A 75 9.39 -44.32 17.44
C GLY A 75 8.07 -45.09 17.43
N LEU A 76 6.94 -44.43 17.15
CA LEU A 76 5.63 -45.06 17.07
C LEU A 76 5.25 -45.28 15.60
N SER A 77 5.28 -46.53 15.14
CA SER A 77 4.76 -46.88 13.82
C SER A 77 3.25 -47.01 13.88
N VAL A 78 2.55 -46.22 13.06
CA VAL A 78 1.10 -46.19 12.97
C VAL A 78 0.69 -46.20 11.50
N ASP A 79 -0.33 -46.98 11.18
CA ASP A 79 -0.94 -46.97 9.86
C ASP A 79 -1.80 -45.70 9.71
N PRO A 80 -1.49 -44.78 8.76
CA PRO A 80 -2.28 -43.58 8.54
C PRO A 80 -3.77 -43.84 8.32
N ALA A 81 -4.14 -44.98 7.72
CA ALA A 81 -5.53 -45.34 7.45
C ALA A 81 -6.37 -45.61 8.72
N GLN A 82 -5.70 -45.89 9.84
CA GLN A 82 -6.34 -46.16 11.12
C GLN A 82 -6.51 -44.89 11.97
N LEU A 83 -5.89 -43.78 11.58
CA LEU A 83 -5.96 -42.51 12.30
C LEU A 83 -7.29 -41.80 12.04
N LYS A 84 -7.87 -41.22 13.10
CA LYS A 84 -9.09 -40.40 13.03
C LYS A 84 -8.77 -39.02 13.60
N PRO A 85 -8.33 -38.06 12.76
CA PRO A 85 -7.77 -36.78 13.23
C PRO A 85 -8.83 -35.77 13.67
N LYS A 86 -9.99 -36.18 14.21
CA LYS A 86 -11.06 -35.24 14.60
C LYS A 86 -10.61 -34.15 15.60
N ASN A 87 -9.51 -34.39 16.31
CA ASN A 87 -8.92 -33.45 17.27
C ASN A 87 -7.59 -32.84 16.78
N VAL A 88 -7.28 -33.01 15.49
CA VAL A 88 -6.02 -32.65 14.85
C VAL A 88 -6.31 -31.94 13.53
N ALA A 89 -5.59 -30.87 13.22
CA ALA A 89 -5.68 -30.22 11.92
C ALA A 89 -4.30 -29.98 11.33
N ALA A 90 -4.15 -30.18 10.03
CA ALA A 90 -2.99 -29.74 9.29
C ALA A 90 -3.13 -28.26 8.95
N VAL A 91 -2.07 -27.49 9.20
CA VAL A 91 -2.06 -26.04 9.03
C VAL A 91 -0.83 -25.57 8.27
N MET A 92 -1.01 -24.50 7.51
CA MET A 92 0.09 -23.70 7.01
C MET A 92 0.44 -22.65 8.05
N VAL A 93 1.71 -22.63 8.44
CA VAL A 93 2.28 -21.64 9.35
C VAL A 93 3.06 -20.64 8.52
N THR A 94 2.81 -19.36 8.77
CA THR A 94 3.52 -18.24 8.16
C THR A 94 4.05 -17.34 9.26
N ALA A 95 5.24 -16.79 9.05
CA ALA A 95 5.84 -15.81 9.94
C ALA A 95 6.70 -14.84 9.12
N LYS A 96 6.96 -13.67 9.67
CA LYS A 96 7.88 -12.71 9.07
C LYS A 96 9.14 -12.64 9.92
N LEU A 97 10.30 -12.88 9.30
CA LEU A 97 11.59 -12.80 9.94
C LEU A 97 12.24 -11.44 9.66
N PRO A 98 12.48 -10.60 10.68
CA PRO A 98 13.19 -9.33 10.52
C PRO A 98 14.59 -9.49 9.93
N ALA A 99 15.10 -8.44 9.27
CA ALA A 99 16.42 -8.45 8.62
C ALA A 99 17.60 -8.71 9.55
N PHE A 100 17.52 -8.25 10.79
CA PHE A 100 18.60 -8.35 11.78
C PHE A 100 18.22 -9.23 12.96
N ALA A 101 17.29 -10.17 12.74
CA ALA A 101 16.78 -11.04 13.79
C ALA A 101 17.91 -11.90 14.39
N ARG A 102 17.98 -11.95 15.71
CA ARG A 102 18.95 -12.76 16.45
C ARG A 102 18.38 -14.10 16.88
N ALA A 103 19.24 -15.10 17.01
CA ALA A 103 18.87 -16.39 17.58
C ALA A 103 18.27 -16.20 18.98
N GLY A 104 17.12 -16.83 19.21
CA GLY A 104 16.34 -16.70 20.44
C GLY A 104 15.29 -15.59 20.42
N GLU A 105 15.26 -14.71 19.42
CA GLU A 105 14.16 -13.75 19.27
C GLU A 105 12.83 -14.45 18.97
N HIS A 106 11.75 -13.85 19.46
CA HIS A 106 10.40 -14.36 19.29
C HIS A 106 9.71 -13.76 18.06
N LEU A 107 8.93 -14.58 17.35
CA LEU A 107 8.13 -14.17 16.19
C LEU A 107 6.65 -14.49 16.39
N ASP A 108 5.80 -13.61 15.88
CA ASP A 108 4.38 -13.89 15.74
C ASP A 108 4.14 -14.86 14.57
N LEU A 109 3.30 -15.87 14.82
CA LEU A 109 2.92 -16.84 13.80
C LEU A 109 1.47 -16.64 13.38
N THR A 110 1.20 -16.82 12.09
CA THR A 110 -0.15 -16.92 11.54
C THR A 110 -0.37 -18.32 11.00
N LEU A 111 -1.48 -18.92 11.41
CA LEU A 111 -1.88 -20.28 11.07
C LEU A 111 -3.13 -20.25 10.21
N SER A 112 -3.12 -21.02 9.12
CA SER A 112 -4.29 -21.24 8.29
C SER A 112 -4.54 -22.73 8.14
N SER A 113 -5.77 -23.18 8.40
CA SER A 113 -6.15 -24.56 8.15
C SER A 113 -6.00 -24.89 6.66
N MET A 114 -5.39 -26.05 6.36
CA MET A 114 -5.24 -26.55 4.99
C MET A 114 -6.31 -27.58 4.62
N GLY A 115 -6.97 -28.16 5.62
CA GLY A 115 -7.96 -29.22 5.42
C GLY A 115 -9.39 -28.81 5.66
N ASP A 116 -10.17 -29.80 6.07
CA ASP A 116 -11.61 -29.70 6.29
C ASP A 116 -11.96 -29.50 7.77
N ALA A 117 -10.99 -29.08 8.59
CA ALA A 117 -11.24 -28.62 9.95
C ALA A 117 -12.35 -27.54 9.97
N LYS A 118 -13.17 -27.58 11.02
CA LYS A 118 -14.26 -26.63 11.27
C LYS A 118 -13.79 -25.43 12.07
N SER A 119 -12.78 -25.64 12.93
CA SER A 119 -12.19 -24.59 13.75
C SER A 119 -10.82 -24.99 14.28
N LEU A 120 -9.93 -23.99 14.39
CA LEU A 120 -8.66 -24.08 15.13
C LEU A 120 -8.77 -23.61 16.60
N MET A 121 -9.99 -23.30 17.08
CA MET A 121 -10.24 -22.83 18.44
C MET A 121 -9.75 -23.83 19.48
N GLY A 122 -9.04 -23.34 20.51
CA GLY A 122 -8.55 -24.17 21.61
C GLY A 122 -7.39 -25.10 21.22
N GLY A 123 -6.97 -25.09 19.96
CA GLY A 123 -5.86 -25.89 19.47
C GLY A 123 -4.51 -25.39 19.96
N THR A 124 -3.52 -26.28 19.93
CA THR A 124 -2.11 -25.98 20.15
C THR A 124 -1.32 -26.40 18.92
N LEU A 125 -0.53 -25.48 18.36
CA LEU A 125 0.44 -25.76 17.32
C LEU A 125 1.61 -26.56 17.91
N LEU A 126 1.88 -27.73 17.33
CA LEU A 126 3.07 -28.50 17.64
C LEU A 126 4.30 -27.88 16.96
N MET A 127 5.48 -28.14 17.53
CA MET A 127 6.75 -27.63 17.01
C MET A 127 6.88 -27.85 15.51
N THR A 128 6.89 -26.75 14.77
CA THR A 128 6.88 -26.68 13.32
C THR A 128 8.07 -25.87 12.83
N PRO A 129 9.01 -26.45 12.07
CA PRO A 129 10.10 -25.69 11.49
C PRO A 129 9.56 -24.76 10.39
N LEU A 130 10.09 -23.54 10.35
CA LEU A 130 9.75 -22.49 9.39
C LEU A 130 10.95 -22.21 8.49
N THR A 131 10.78 -22.37 7.19
CA THR A 131 11.81 -22.20 6.16
C THR A 131 11.49 -21.00 5.27
N ASP A 132 12.49 -20.54 4.51
CA ASP A 132 12.28 -19.61 3.40
C ASP A 132 11.49 -20.26 2.24
N ALA A 133 11.20 -19.47 1.21
CA ALA A 133 10.48 -19.92 0.01
C ALA A 133 11.23 -21.02 -0.75
N GLU A 134 12.56 -21.04 -0.66
CA GLU A 134 13.43 -22.06 -1.25
C GLU A 134 13.39 -23.38 -0.47
N GLY A 135 12.94 -23.37 0.79
CA GLY A 135 12.74 -24.55 1.62
C GLY A 135 14.03 -25.23 2.09
N GLN A 136 15.17 -24.59 1.91
CA GLN A 136 16.48 -25.21 2.16
C GLN A 136 16.94 -25.04 3.60
N ILE A 137 16.54 -23.94 4.26
CA ILE A 137 17.05 -23.55 5.56
C ILE A 137 15.88 -23.25 6.51
N ALA A 138 15.86 -23.94 7.66
CA ALA A 138 14.96 -23.60 8.76
C ALA A 138 15.51 -22.41 9.56
N TRP A 139 14.76 -21.31 9.54
CA TRP A 139 15.13 -20.04 10.16
C TRP A 139 14.53 -19.88 11.56
N ALA A 140 13.35 -20.43 11.79
CA ALA A 140 12.66 -20.38 13.08
C ALA A 140 11.93 -21.70 13.35
N ASN A 141 11.61 -21.97 14.62
CA ASN A 141 10.66 -23.00 15.01
C ASN A 141 9.43 -22.35 15.64
N GLY A 142 8.24 -22.74 15.20
CA GLY A 142 6.98 -22.26 15.72
C GLY A 142 6.25 -23.29 16.57
N GLN A 143 5.76 -22.91 17.75
CA GLN A 143 4.91 -23.73 18.61
C GLN A 143 4.04 -22.87 19.52
N GLY A 144 2.94 -23.43 20.04
CA GLY A 144 2.19 -22.80 21.12
C GLY A 144 0.67 -22.79 20.94
N PRO A 145 -0.06 -22.30 21.96
CA PRO A 145 -1.51 -22.25 21.94
C PRO A 145 -2.02 -21.26 20.89
N ILE A 146 -3.09 -21.64 20.19
CA ILE A 146 -3.68 -20.81 19.15
C ILE A 146 -4.65 -19.82 19.77
N SER A 147 -4.43 -18.55 19.47
CA SER A 147 -5.38 -17.47 19.71
C SER A 147 -6.13 -17.18 18.41
N ILE A 148 -7.46 -17.31 18.44
CA ILE A 148 -8.32 -16.86 17.34
C ILE A 148 -9.02 -15.57 17.76
N GLY A 149 -8.98 -14.56 16.89
CA GLY A 149 -9.66 -13.29 17.15
C GLY A 149 -11.17 -13.44 16.97
N GLY A 150 -11.93 -13.48 18.06
CA GLY A 150 -13.38 -13.50 17.98
C GLY A 150 -14.11 -14.03 19.21
N PHE A 151 -15.01 -13.24 19.77
CA PHE A 151 -15.98 -13.69 20.78
C PHE A 151 -17.16 -14.38 20.10
N ASN A 152 -17.48 -15.60 20.52
CA ASN A 152 -18.70 -16.31 20.14
C ASN A 152 -19.78 -16.03 21.20
N PHE A 153 -20.76 -15.19 20.88
CA PHE A 153 -22.01 -15.15 21.65
C PHE A 153 -23.10 -15.83 20.83
N GLU A 154 -23.52 -17.01 21.28
CA GLU A 154 -24.81 -17.58 20.89
C GLU A 154 -25.89 -16.97 21.79
N ALA A 155 -26.65 -16.02 21.26
CA ALA A 155 -27.86 -15.54 21.89
C ALA A 155 -29.01 -15.59 20.86
N GLY A 156 -30.03 -16.42 21.14
CA GLY A 156 -31.35 -16.26 20.51
C GLY A 156 -31.57 -16.88 19.13
N GLY A 157 -30.91 -17.99 18.77
CA GLY A 157 -31.34 -18.83 17.64
C GLY A 157 -30.94 -18.38 16.22
N SER A 158 -30.15 -17.31 16.09
CA SER A 158 -29.54 -16.92 14.81
C SER A 158 -28.02 -16.94 14.93
N SER A 159 -27.37 -17.97 14.36
CA SER A 159 -25.91 -18.09 14.35
C SER A 159 -25.30 -17.11 13.34
N ILE A 160 -25.00 -15.89 13.79
CA ILE A 160 -24.19 -14.95 12.99
C ILE A 160 -22.72 -15.33 13.20
N ARG A 161 -22.22 -16.26 12.39
CA ARG A 161 -20.78 -16.59 12.34
C ARG A 161 -20.02 -15.40 11.75
N LYS A 162 -19.49 -14.53 12.61
CA LYS A 162 -18.74 -13.33 12.20
C LYS A 162 -17.21 -13.47 12.28
N ASN A 163 -16.69 -14.63 12.68
CA ASN A 163 -15.26 -14.82 12.93
C ASN A 163 -14.62 -15.84 11.98
N TYR A 164 -13.35 -15.60 11.64
CA TYR A 164 -12.48 -16.51 10.90
C TYR A 164 -12.04 -17.66 11.83
N THR A 165 -12.83 -18.73 11.93
CA THR A 165 -12.52 -19.88 12.83
C THR A 165 -11.39 -20.77 12.33
N LEU A 166 -10.96 -20.60 11.08
CA LEU A 166 -9.96 -21.41 10.37
C LEU A 166 -8.58 -20.73 10.28
N VAL A 167 -8.48 -19.48 10.74
CA VAL A 167 -7.22 -18.72 10.81
C VAL A 167 -6.97 -18.37 12.27
N GLY A 168 -5.76 -18.63 12.74
CA GLY A 168 -5.35 -18.35 14.11
C GLY A 168 -3.98 -17.69 14.16
N ARG A 169 -3.66 -17.10 15.29
CA ARG A 169 -2.33 -16.56 15.59
C ARG A 169 -1.73 -17.29 16.77
N VAL A 170 -0.41 -17.45 16.76
CA VAL A 170 0.36 -17.83 17.96
C VAL A 170 1.29 -16.67 18.25
N PRO A 171 0.89 -15.74 19.14
CA PRO A 171 1.72 -14.60 19.50
C PRO A 171 3.02 -15.08 20.13
N GLU A 172 4.15 -14.52 19.70
CA GLU A 172 5.50 -14.90 20.19
C GLU A 172 5.82 -16.41 20.15
N GLY A 173 5.08 -17.18 19.36
CA GLY A 173 5.21 -18.65 19.30
C GLY A 173 6.37 -19.14 18.44
N GLY A 174 6.93 -18.27 17.58
CA GLY A 174 8.13 -18.55 16.81
C GLY A 174 9.38 -18.23 17.62
N ILE A 175 10.42 -19.05 17.50
CA ILE A 175 11.77 -18.77 18.03
C ILE A 175 12.76 -18.85 16.87
N VAL A 176 13.52 -17.78 16.67
CA VAL A 176 14.57 -17.71 15.66
C VAL A 176 15.73 -18.63 16.05
N LEU A 177 16.16 -19.49 15.12
CA LEU A 177 17.18 -20.51 15.37
C LEU A 177 18.60 -20.03 15.11
N ARG A 178 18.74 -18.98 14.30
CA ARG A 178 20.03 -18.50 13.81
C ARG A 178 19.97 -17.01 13.58
N ASP A 179 21.09 -16.35 13.81
CA ASP A 179 21.24 -14.93 13.47
C ASP A 179 21.04 -14.74 11.97
N ARG A 180 20.16 -13.81 11.63
CA ARG A 180 20.11 -13.23 10.29
C ARG A 180 20.93 -11.96 10.31
N LEU A 181 22.04 -11.98 9.58
CA LEU A 181 22.82 -10.79 9.31
C LEU A 181 22.25 -10.16 8.04
N GLY A 182 21.26 -9.29 8.21
CA GLY A 182 20.87 -8.36 7.16
C GLY A 182 22.11 -7.62 6.66
N GLY A 183 22.27 -7.53 5.35
CA GLY A 183 23.41 -6.86 4.75
C GLY A 183 23.00 -5.48 4.26
N LEU A 184 23.03 -4.46 5.14
CA LEU A 184 22.83 -3.06 4.71
C LEU A 184 23.88 -2.63 3.69
N THR A 185 25.07 -3.24 3.79
CA THR A 185 26.22 -2.92 2.96
C THR A 185 26.70 -4.17 2.25
N ARG A 186 27.07 -4.00 0.99
CA ARG A 186 27.73 -5.03 0.19
C ARG A 186 28.89 -4.37 -0.54
N ASN A 187 30.10 -4.88 -0.34
CA ASN A 187 31.32 -4.33 -0.95
C ASN A 187 31.55 -2.82 -0.65
N GLY A 188 31.17 -2.35 0.54
CA GLY A 188 31.29 -0.93 0.90
C GLY A 188 30.22 -0.02 0.26
N GLU A 189 29.19 -0.59 -0.34
CA GLU A 189 28.07 0.14 -0.94
C GLU A 189 26.79 -0.18 -0.18
N LEU A 190 25.95 0.84 0.00
CA LEU A 190 24.58 0.74 0.48
C LEU A 190 23.63 0.98 -0.70
N THR A 191 22.50 0.28 -0.75
CA THR A 191 21.51 0.47 -1.82
C THR A 191 20.16 0.87 -1.24
N ILE A 192 19.64 1.99 -1.71
CA ILE A 192 18.31 2.52 -1.43
C ILE A 192 17.40 2.12 -2.59
N SER A 193 16.22 1.57 -2.28
CA SER A 193 15.20 1.20 -3.25
C SER A 193 13.95 2.05 -3.02
N LEU A 194 13.55 2.86 -3.99
CA LEU A 194 12.29 3.61 -3.96
C LEU A 194 11.10 2.66 -4.09
N ARG A 195 10.02 2.95 -3.37
CA ARG A 195 8.74 2.21 -3.43
C ARG A 195 8.07 2.39 -4.79
N ASP A 196 8.08 3.61 -5.31
CA ASP A 196 7.55 3.96 -6.62
C ASP A 196 8.70 4.29 -7.59
N GLN A 197 8.68 3.69 -8.78
CA GLN A 197 9.72 3.92 -9.78
C GLN A 197 9.52 5.29 -10.45
N ASP A 198 10.47 6.20 -10.26
CA ASP A 198 10.48 7.52 -10.88
C ASP A 198 11.91 8.10 -10.96
N PHE A 199 12.35 8.47 -12.17
CA PHE A 199 13.72 8.97 -12.39
C PHE A 199 13.95 10.35 -11.78
N THR A 200 12.93 11.20 -11.72
CA THR A 200 13.04 12.53 -11.11
C THR A 200 13.23 12.39 -9.61
N ASN A 201 12.44 11.55 -8.95
CA ASN A 201 12.58 11.26 -7.52
C ASN A 201 13.91 10.59 -7.21
N ALA A 202 14.34 9.59 -8.01
CA ALA A 202 15.64 8.95 -7.81
C ALA A 202 16.80 9.97 -7.90
N ARG A 203 16.74 10.90 -8.85
CA ARG A 203 17.73 11.98 -8.97
C ARG A 203 17.68 12.94 -7.79
N ARG A 204 16.48 13.34 -7.34
CA ARG A 204 16.32 14.21 -6.15
C ARG A 204 16.87 13.57 -4.89
N VAL A 205 16.65 12.27 -4.71
CA VAL A 205 17.22 11.51 -3.59
C VAL A 205 18.75 11.50 -3.66
N GLN A 206 19.32 11.25 -4.84
CA GLN A 206 20.77 11.32 -5.04
C GLN A 206 21.33 12.69 -4.64
N ASP A 207 20.72 13.78 -5.15
CA ASP A 207 21.19 15.14 -4.89
C ASP A 207 21.02 15.52 -3.41
N ALA A 208 19.95 15.07 -2.75
CA ALA A 208 19.73 15.28 -1.32
C ALA A 208 20.77 14.56 -0.46
N VAL A 209 21.10 13.29 -0.78
CA VAL A 209 22.15 12.56 -0.07
C VAL A 209 23.51 13.24 -0.28
N ASN A 210 23.87 13.59 -1.51
CA ASN A 210 25.16 14.24 -1.79
C ASN A 210 25.27 15.61 -1.09
N THR A 211 24.17 16.37 -1.04
CA THR A 211 24.14 17.66 -0.34
C THR A 211 24.29 17.48 1.17
N ALA A 212 23.66 16.47 1.76
CA ALA A 212 23.69 16.23 3.20
C ALA A 212 25.10 15.87 3.71
N PHE A 213 25.87 15.13 2.90
CA PHE A 213 27.23 14.70 3.26
C PHE A 213 28.33 15.60 2.66
N GLY A 214 27.99 16.50 1.73
CA GLY A 214 28.96 17.39 1.08
C GLY A 214 29.92 16.68 0.11
N GLU A 215 29.61 15.44 -0.28
CA GLU A 215 30.43 14.57 -1.13
C GLU A 215 29.53 13.83 -2.14
N GLU A 216 30.09 13.43 -3.29
CA GLU A 216 29.36 12.63 -4.30
C GLU A 216 29.30 11.15 -3.93
N LEU A 217 28.62 10.83 -2.82
CA LEU A 217 28.49 9.46 -2.30
C LEU A 217 27.38 8.68 -2.98
N ALA A 218 26.28 9.35 -3.37
CA ALA A 218 25.11 8.74 -3.97
C ALA A 218 25.11 8.85 -5.50
N ALA A 219 24.68 7.78 -6.15
CA ALA A 219 24.44 7.68 -7.58
C ALA A 219 23.10 6.97 -7.86
N ALA A 220 22.17 7.64 -8.53
CA ALA A 220 20.94 7.04 -9.03
C ALA A 220 21.27 6.14 -10.24
N LEU A 221 21.06 4.83 -10.09
CA LEU A 221 21.35 3.85 -11.14
C LEU A 221 20.19 3.73 -12.14
N ASN A 222 18.96 3.89 -11.66
CA ASN A 222 17.72 3.85 -12.43
C ASN A 222 16.59 4.53 -11.63
N GLY A 223 15.36 4.48 -12.13
CA GLY A 223 14.20 5.10 -11.49
C GLY A 223 13.79 4.51 -10.13
N SER A 224 14.42 3.44 -9.64
CA SER A 224 14.11 2.87 -8.33
C SER A 224 15.33 2.67 -7.44
N GLN A 225 16.54 2.56 -7.97
CA GLN A 225 17.73 2.23 -7.19
C GLN A 225 18.71 3.39 -7.13
N ILE A 226 19.10 3.73 -5.90
CA ILE A 226 20.17 4.68 -5.59
C ILE A 226 21.25 3.92 -4.83
N ARG A 227 22.47 3.96 -5.34
CA ARG A 227 23.65 3.41 -4.67
C ARG A 227 24.32 4.50 -3.88
N VAL A 228 24.73 4.21 -2.65
CA VAL A 228 25.49 5.11 -1.79
C VAL A 228 26.80 4.43 -1.43
N THR A 229 27.91 4.99 -1.90
CA THR A 229 29.27 4.54 -1.59
C THR A 229 29.65 5.03 -0.20
N LEU A 230 30.14 4.14 0.66
CA LEU A 230 30.61 4.52 1.99
C LEU A 230 32.00 5.20 1.89
N PRO A 231 32.22 6.35 2.56
CA PRO A 231 33.52 6.99 2.61
C PRO A 231 34.61 6.07 3.22
N ALA A 232 35.86 6.27 2.81
CA ALA A 232 37.00 5.54 3.37
C ALA A 232 37.13 5.83 4.87
N GLY A 233 36.85 4.82 5.70
CA GLY A 233 36.84 4.94 7.16
C GLY A 233 35.48 4.64 7.81
N VAL A 234 34.38 4.68 7.04
CA VAL A 234 33.05 4.22 7.44
C VAL A 234 32.94 2.72 7.20
N LEU A 235 33.67 1.94 8.00
CA LEU A 235 33.70 0.47 7.91
C LEU A 235 33.10 -0.21 9.14
N ALA A 236 32.93 0.54 10.24
CA ALA A 236 32.32 0.01 11.46
C ALA A 236 30.79 0.07 11.37
N GLU A 237 30.11 -0.99 11.79
CA GLU A 237 28.64 -1.11 11.75
C GLU A 237 27.93 0.10 12.39
N GLN A 238 28.50 0.66 13.46
CA GLN A 238 27.96 1.84 14.17
C GLN A 238 27.88 3.08 13.27
N GLN A 239 28.89 3.32 12.44
CA GLN A 239 28.93 4.50 11.56
C GLN A 239 27.98 4.34 10.37
N VAL A 240 27.78 3.11 9.90
CA VAL A 240 26.78 2.79 8.87
C VAL A 240 25.38 3.08 9.39
N VAL A 241 25.05 2.66 10.61
CA VAL A 241 23.74 2.93 11.23
C VAL A 241 23.50 4.43 11.41
N GLU A 242 24.52 5.18 11.83
CA GLU A 242 24.44 6.65 11.93
C GLU A 242 24.16 7.29 10.57
N MET A 243 24.89 6.89 9.52
CA MET A 243 24.70 7.38 8.17
C MET A 243 23.32 7.03 7.61
N VAL A 244 22.84 5.80 7.83
CA VAL A 244 21.47 5.38 7.46
C VAL A 244 20.42 6.23 8.16
N SER A 245 20.57 6.49 9.46
CA SER A 245 19.66 7.34 10.22
C SER A 245 19.58 8.77 9.67
N VAL A 246 20.72 9.34 9.28
CA VAL A 246 20.76 10.66 8.61
C VAL A 246 20.02 10.60 7.28
N ILE A 247 20.33 9.60 6.44
CA ILE A 247 19.71 9.40 5.11
C ILE A 247 18.19 9.23 5.23
N GLU A 248 17.70 8.41 6.17
CA GLU A 248 16.27 8.15 6.38
C GLU A 248 15.45 9.40 6.70
N ASN A 249 16.07 10.36 7.38
CA ASN A 249 15.41 11.58 7.81
C ASN A 249 15.61 12.74 6.81
N LEU A 250 16.26 12.51 5.67
CA LEU A 250 16.32 13.51 4.60
C LEU A 250 14.93 13.79 4.06
N GLU A 251 14.63 15.08 3.93
CA GLU A 251 13.40 15.59 3.34
C GLU A 251 13.57 15.70 1.82
N ILE A 252 12.70 15.01 1.08
CA ILE A 252 12.70 14.97 -0.37
C ILE A 252 11.41 15.62 -0.87
N ASP A 253 11.54 16.58 -1.78
CA ASP A 253 10.39 17.08 -2.54
C ASP A 253 10.00 16.04 -3.59
N VAL A 254 9.01 15.20 -3.27
CA VAL A 254 8.62 14.07 -4.11
C VAL A 254 7.64 14.53 -5.17
N ASP A 255 7.93 14.17 -6.42
CA ASP A 255 6.94 14.25 -7.50
C ASP A 255 6.00 13.05 -7.41
N LEU A 256 4.74 13.32 -7.06
CA LEU A 256 3.71 12.29 -6.93
C LEU A 256 2.95 12.18 -8.24
N ARG A 257 2.83 10.95 -8.75
CA ARG A 257 2.00 10.65 -9.93
C ARG A 257 0.56 11.07 -9.67
N ALA A 258 -0.04 11.77 -10.62
CA ALA A 258 -1.46 12.08 -10.60
C ALA A 258 -2.27 10.78 -10.63
N ARG A 259 -3.14 10.57 -9.63
CA ARG A 259 -3.91 9.32 -9.49
C ARG A 259 -5.37 9.61 -9.13
N VAL A 260 -6.29 8.87 -9.71
CA VAL A 260 -7.71 8.82 -9.35
C VAL A 260 -8.00 7.41 -8.83
N VAL A 261 -8.55 7.31 -7.62
CA VAL A 261 -8.93 6.04 -6.99
C VAL A 261 -10.44 5.97 -6.93
N ILE A 262 -11.02 4.86 -7.41
CA ILE A 262 -12.47 4.64 -7.40
C ILE A 262 -12.77 3.34 -6.65
N ASN A 263 -13.62 3.41 -5.63
CA ASN A 263 -14.09 2.21 -4.94
C ASN A 263 -15.30 1.62 -5.69
N GLU A 264 -15.19 0.39 -6.19
CA GLU A 264 -16.28 -0.23 -6.99
C GLU A 264 -17.53 -0.44 -6.14
N ARG A 265 -17.37 -0.76 -4.85
CA ARG A 265 -18.49 -1.07 -3.94
C ARG A 265 -19.25 0.17 -3.48
N THR A 266 -18.55 1.26 -3.17
CA THR A 266 -19.18 2.47 -2.61
C THR A 266 -19.38 3.59 -3.62
N GLY A 267 -18.76 3.51 -4.81
CA GLY A 267 -18.73 4.62 -5.78
C GLY A 267 -17.95 5.84 -5.30
N THR A 268 -17.16 5.71 -4.23
CA THR A 268 -16.31 6.80 -3.72
C THR A 268 -15.16 7.04 -4.70
N VAL A 269 -15.03 8.28 -5.17
CA VAL A 269 -13.94 8.72 -6.03
C VAL A 269 -13.01 9.64 -5.24
N VAL A 270 -11.73 9.32 -5.21
CA VAL A 270 -10.67 10.13 -4.60
C VAL A 270 -9.73 10.60 -5.70
N VAL A 271 -9.59 11.91 -5.84
CA VAL A 271 -8.72 12.52 -6.85
C VAL A 271 -7.46 13.02 -6.16
N GLY A 272 -6.31 12.55 -6.62
CA GLY A 272 -5.00 12.97 -6.14
C GLY A 272 -4.58 14.35 -6.65
N ARG A 273 -3.43 14.82 -6.16
CA ARG A 273 -2.83 16.09 -6.62
C ARG A 273 -2.42 15.99 -8.09
N ASN A 274 -2.41 17.13 -8.79
CA ASN A 274 -1.93 17.27 -10.18
C ASN A 274 -2.72 16.49 -11.24
N VAL A 275 -3.92 15.98 -10.93
CA VAL A 275 -4.82 15.39 -11.93
C VAL A 275 -5.36 16.48 -12.85
N ARG A 276 -5.23 16.29 -14.17
CA ARG A 276 -5.75 17.22 -15.17
C ARG A 276 -6.76 16.53 -16.09
N LEU A 277 -7.76 17.30 -16.51
CA LEU A 277 -8.77 16.86 -17.45
C LEU A 277 -8.77 17.78 -18.67
N SER A 278 -8.61 17.19 -19.85
CA SER A 278 -8.69 17.91 -21.13
C SER A 278 -10.14 17.89 -21.65
N PRO A 279 -10.53 18.88 -22.48
CA PRO A 279 -11.84 18.88 -23.12
C PRO A 279 -12.08 17.61 -23.93
N VAL A 280 -13.23 16.98 -23.72
CA VAL A 280 -13.61 15.74 -24.38
C VAL A 280 -15.11 15.52 -24.27
N ALA A 281 -15.68 14.85 -25.27
CA ALA A 281 -17.05 14.34 -25.22
C ALA A 281 -17.01 12.81 -25.13
N VAL A 282 -17.70 12.24 -24.16
CA VAL A 282 -17.83 10.78 -23.96
C VAL A 282 -19.30 10.42 -23.94
N ALA A 283 -19.70 9.46 -24.77
CA ALA A 283 -21.02 8.84 -24.73
C ALA A 283 -20.88 7.42 -24.16
N HIS A 284 -21.63 7.12 -23.10
CA HIS A 284 -21.61 5.81 -22.45
C HIS A 284 -23.02 5.46 -21.95
N GLY A 285 -23.59 4.37 -22.46
CA GLY A 285 -24.98 4.01 -22.17
C GLY A 285 -25.96 5.07 -22.66
N ASN A 286 -26.81 5.57 -21.75
CA ASN A 286 -27.75 6.67 -22.00
C ASN A 286 -27.23 8.05 -21.54
N LEU A 287 -25.93 8.14 -21.22
CA LEU A 287 -25.28 9.36 -20.74
C LEU A 287 -24.35 9.92 -21.82
N SER A 288 -24.47 11.23 -22.07
CA SER A 288 -23.50 11.99 -22.84
C SER A 288 -22.86 13.04 -21.94
N VAL A 289 -21.56 12.90 -21.71
CA VAL A 289 -20.76 13.79 -20.89
C VAL A 289 -19.90 14.65 -21.80
N VAL A 290 -20.09 15.96 -21.76
CA VAL A 290 -19.27 16.91 -22.54
C VAL A 290 -18.51 17.80 -21.57
N ILE A 291 -17.18 17.69 -21.61
CA ILE A 291 -16.26 18.52 -20.83
C ILE A 291 -15.72 19.60 -21.77
N LYS A 292 -16.02 20.86 -21.46
CA LYS A 292 -15.53 22.04 -22.18
C LYS A 292 -14.44 22.73 -21.35
N SER A 293 -13.54 23.44 -22.03
CA SER A 293 -12.62 24.37 -21.38
C SER A 293 -13.05 25.78 -21.74
N ASP A 294 -13.56 26.53 -20.78
CA ASP A 294 -13.81 27.95 -20.95
C ASP A 294 -12.50 28.73 -20.76
N GLN A 295 -11.91 29.17 -21.86
CA GLN A 295 -10.99 30.31 -21.84
C GLN A 295 -11.70 31.51 -22.46
N GLN A 296 -12.38 32.30 -21.63
CA GLN A 296 -12.85 33.61 -22.03
C GLN A 296 -11.76 34.65 -21.75
N SER A 297 -11.00 35.02 -22.78
CA SER A 297 -10.26 36.28 -22.81
C SER A 297 -11.14 37.36 -23.42
N SER A 298 -11.78 38.19 -22.58
CA SER A 298 -12.45 39.41 -23.04
C SER A 298 -11.47 40.57 -22.93
N GLN A 299 -10.68 40.79 -23.98
CA GLN A 299 -9.83 41.96 -24.10
C GLN A 299 -10.51 42.97 -25.04
N PRO A 300 -10.93 44.15 -24.55
CA PRO A 300 -11.40 45.22 -25.41
C PRO A 300 -10.29 45.65 -26.39
N ALA A 301 -10.69 46.14 -27.57
CA ALA A 301 -9.75 46.59 -28.59
C ALA A 301 -8.74 47.64 -28.04
N PRO A 302 -7.49 47.65 -28.53
CA PRO A 302 -6.47 48.60 -28.05
C PRO A 302 -6.99 50.04 -28.18
N PHE A 303 -6.80 50.84 -27.13
CA PHE A 303 -7.26 52.24 -27.00
C PHE A 303 -8.75 52.50 -26.71
N SER A 304 -9.56 51.49 -26.39
CA SER A 304 -10.91 51.75 -25.86
C SER A 304 -10.88 52.03 -24.34
N LEU A 305 -11.60 53.07 -23.89
CA LEU A 305 -11.79 53.43 -22.47
C LEU A 305 -12.90 52.60 -21.78
N GLY A 306 -13.18 51.39 -22.28
CA GLY A 306 -14.24 50.53 -21.75
C GLY A 306 -13.76 49.71 -20.55
N ASN A 307 -14.59 49.62 -19.51
CA ASN A 307 -14.40 48.65 -18.43
C ASN A 307 -14.97 47.29 -18.86
N THR A 308 -14.22 46.21 -18.60
CA THR A 308 -14.67 44.84 -18.84
C THR A 308 -15.95 44.56 -18.04
N ALA A 309 -17.05 44.33 -18.74
CA ALA A 309 -18.32 43.91 -18.14
C ALA A 309 -18.60 42.46 -18.54
N GLN A 310 -18.90 41.61 -17.56
CA GLN A 310 -19.40 40.25 -17.79
C GLN A 310 -20.84 40.34 -18.31
N ASN A 311 -21.11 39.76 -19.47
CA ASN A 311 -22.47 39.49 -19.92
C ASN A 311 -22.63 37.98 -20.14
N THR A 312 -23.63 37.42 -19.45
CA THR A 312 -24.12 36.06 -19.67
C THR A 312 -25.25 36.14 -20.69
N ASN A 313 -25.02 35.67 -21.92
CA ASN A 313 -26.10 35.32 -22.83
C ASN A 313 -26.28 33.80 -22.80
N GLN A 314 -27.47 33.35 -22.42
CA GLN A 314 -27.94 31.99 -22.63
C GLN A 314 -29.05 32.03 -23.69
N ASP A 315 -28.76 31.49 -24.87
CA ASP A 315 -29.77 30.92 -25.76
C ASP A 315 -29.41 29.44 -25.90
N ILE A 316 -30.31 28.57 -25.45
CA ILE A 316 -30.20 27.12 -25.69
C ILE A 316 -31.54 26.65 -26.23
N SER A 317 -31.62 26.52 -27.55
CA SER A 317 -32.60 25.64 -28.20
C SER A 317 -31.96 24.27 -28.37
N VAL A 318 -32.52 23.23 -27.74
CA VAL A 318 -32.21 21.84 -28.11
C VAL A 318 -33.49 21.03 -28.13
N THR A 319 -33.75 20.45 -29.30
CA THR A 319 -34.68 19.35 -29.52
C THR A 319 -33.85 18.06 -29.51
N ALA A 320 -34.12 17.12 -28.60
CA ALA A 320 -33.65 15.73 -28.74
C ALA A 320 -34.39 14.79 -27.79
N ASP A 321 -34.76 13.62 -28.32
CA ASP A 321 -35.30 12.46 -27.60
C ASP A 321 -34.30 11.88 -26.57
N GLU A 322 -34.86 11.44 -25.44
CA GLU A 322 -34.38 10.56 -24.35
C GLU A 322 -32.87 10.28 -24.09
N ALA A 323 -31.94 11.20 -24.39
CA ALA A 323 -30.57 11.16 -23.89
C ALA A 323 -30.36 12.19 -22.77
N ARG A 324 -29.88 11.78 -21.59
CA ARG A 324 -29.52 12.72 -20.51
C ARG A 324 -28.18 13.36 -20.86
N LEU A 325 -28.24 14.55 -21.46
CA LEU A 325 -27.07 15.38 -21.72
C LEU A 325 -26.61 16.03 -20.41
N VAL A 326 -25.38 15.74 -20.00
CA VAL A 326 -24.74 16.39 -18.85
C VAL A 326 -23.68 17.35 -19.37
N VAL A 327 -24.03 18.63 -19.38
CA VAL A 327 -23.09 19.72 -19.66
C VAL A 327 -22.56 20.22 -18.31
N LEU A 328 -21.24 20.13 -18.12
CA LEU A 328 -20.57 20.62 -16.91
C LEU A 328 -19.92 21.97 -17.25
N ASP A 329 -20.65 23.06 -16.98
CA ASP A 329 -20.29 24.42 -17.42
C ASP A 329 -19.42 25.22 -16.43
N ASP A 330 -18.72 24.60 -15.46
CA ASP A 330 -17.95 25.43 -14.51
C ASP A 330 -16.72 24.81 -13.81
N MET A 331 -16.29 23.59 -14.15
CA MET A 331 -15.16 22.99 -13.43
C MET A 331 -14.29 22.12 -14.34
N ILE A 332 -13.10 22.64 -14.69
CA ILE A 332 -11.96 21.90 -15.28
C ILE A 332 -11.30 21.00 -14.20
N ASP A 333 -12.08 20.44 -13.28
CA ASP A 333 -11.56 19.58 -12.21
C ASP A 333 -12.32 18.24 -12.21
N VAL A 334 -11.54 17.16 -12.20
CA VAL A 334 -12.01 15.78 -12.11
C VAL A 334 -12.90 15.55 -10.90
N ASN A 335 -12.67 16.30 -9.81
CA ASN A 335 -13.56 16.29 -8.65
C ASN A 335 -14.98 16.77 -8.98
N GLY A 336 -15.12 17.75 -9.87
CA GLY A 336 -16.42 18.25 -10.33
C GLY A 336 -17.18 17.19 -11.11
N VAL A 337 -16.50 16.55 -12.07
CA VAL A 337 -17.08 15.47 -12.89
C VAL A 337 -17.51 14.29 -12.02
N ALA A 338 -16.63 13.82 -11.12
CA ALA A 338 -16.94 12.70 -10.24
C ALA A 338 -18.15 12.98 -9.34
N ARG A 339 -18.24 14.19 -8.77
CA ARG A 339 -19.38 14.61 -7.93
C ARG A 339 -20.67 14.71 -8.73
N ALA A 340 -20.61 15.25 -9.95
CA ALA A 340 -21.80 15.37 -10.81
C ALA A 340 -22.33 14.01 -11.25
N LEU A 341 -21.45 13.07 -11.63
CA LEU A 341 -21.90 11.71 -11.98
C LEU A 341 -22.51 11.00 -10.78
N ASN A 342 -21.92 11.15 -9.58
CA ASN A 342 -22.44 10.56 -8.36
C ASN A 342 -23.81 11.18 -7.97
N SER A 343 -23.97 12.50 -8.06
CA SER A 343 -25.24 13.18 -7.75
C SER A 343 -26.36 12.84 -8.74
N LEU A 344 -26.01 12.51 -9.99
CA LEU A 344 -26.95 12.04 -11.02
C LEU A 344 -27.37 10.58 -10.87
N GLY A 345 -26.87 9.88 -9.84
CA GLY A 345 -27.20 8.47 -9.56
C GLY A 345 -26.59 7.50 -10.56
N VAL A 346 -25.50 7.88 -11.22
CA VAL A 346 -24.74 7.00 -12.12
C VAL A 346 -24.13 5.87 -11.30
N SER A 347 -24.23 4.62 -11.80
CA SER A 347 -23.72 3.48 -11.04
C SER A 347 -22.19 3.54 -10.93
N PRO A 348 -21.58 3.02 -9.84
CA PRO A 348 -20.13 2.98 -9.69
C PRO A 348 -19.41 2.35 -10.90
N ARG A 349 -20.01 1.32 -11.51
CA ARG A 349 -19.47 0.66 -12.71
C ARG A 349 -19.48 1.57 -13.93
N ASP A 350 -20.52 2.37 -14.10
CA ASP A 350 -20.61 3.34 -15.20
C ASP A 350 -19.62 4.49 -14.98
N ILE A 351 -19.44 4.95 -13.73
CA ILE A 351 -18.41 5.95 -13.39
C ILE A 351 -17.01 5.41 -13.74
N ILE A 352 -16.69 4.17 -13.35
CA ILE A 352 -15.42 3.53 -13.70
C ILE A 352 -15.24 3.48 -15.21
N SER A 353 -16.28 3.06 -15.95
CA SER A 353 -16.24 2.96 -17.41
C SER A 353 -16.02 4.31 -18.09
N ILE A 354 -16.70 5.37 -17.62
CA ILE A 354 -16.49 6.73 -18.11
C ILE A 354 -15.05 7.19 -17.86
N PHE A 355 -14.52 6.98 -16.66
CA PHE A 355 -13.13 7.35 -16.33
C PHE A 355 -12.09 6.54 -17.12
N GLN A 356 -12.35 5.27 -17.39
CA GLN A 356 -11.53 4.45 -18.29
C GLN A 356 -11.55 4.99 -19.72
N LEU A 357 -12.71 5.39 -20.23
CA LEU A 357 -12.85 6.02 -21.55
C LEU A 357 -12.14 7.38 -21.62
N LEU A 358 -12.26 8.21 -20.57
CA LEU A 358 -11.54 9.47 -20.46
C LEU A 358 -10.01 9.25 -20.46
N LYS A 359 -9.51 8.22 -19.78
CA LYS A 359 -8.09 7.84 -19.81
C LYS A 359 -7.67 7.33 -21.18
N ALA A 360 -8.45 6.45 -21.80
CA ALA A 360 -8.17 5.90 -23.12
C ALA A 360 -8.17 6.98 -24.22
N ALA A 361 -9.03 8.00 -24.09
CA ALA A 361 -9.06 9.16 -24.97
C ALA A 361 -7.90 10.15 -24.74
N GLY A 362 -7.04 9.92 -23.73
CA GLY A 362 -5.97 10.83 -23.33
C GLY A 362 -6.48 12.11 -22.65
N ALA A 363 -7.78 12.20 -22.36
CA ALA A 363 -8.38 13.36 -21.73
C ALA A 363 -8.11 13.40 -20.23
N LEU A 364 -8.06 12.24 -19.56
CA LEU A 364 -7.65 12.12 -18.16
C LEU A 364 -6.13 11.90 -18.07
N GLN A 365 -5.41 12.89 -17.55
CA GLN A 365 -3.97 12.82 -17.30
C GLN A 365 -3.72 12.35 -15.86
N ALA A 366 -4.00 11.08 -15.60
CA ALA A 366 -3.78 10.44 -14.31
C ALA A 366 -3.78 8.90 -14.43
N ASP A 367 -3.16 8.25 -13.46
CA ASP A 367 -3.38 6.84 -13.20
C ASP A 367 -4.77 6.61 -12.62
N LEU A 368 -5.43 5.54 -13.05
CA LEU A 368 -6.76 5.17 -12.58
C LEU A 368 -6.62 3.85 -11.82
N VAL A 369 -6.98 3.86 -10.54
CA VAL A 369 -6.90 2.71 -9.65
C VAL A 369 -8.31 2.35 -9.15
N ILE A 370 -8.65 1.08 -9.20
CA ILE A 370 -9.97 0.56 -8.80
C ILE A 370 -9.76 -0.33 -7.57
N VAL A 371 -10.55 -0.09 -6.51
CA VAL A 371 -10.43 -0.75 -5.20
C VAL A 371 -11.74 -1.30 -4.65
#